data_AF-A0A379MQ60-F1
#
_entry.id   AF-A0A379MQ60-F1
#
_cell.length_a   1.000
_cell.length_b   1.000
_cell.length_c   1.000
_cell.angle_alpha   90.00
_cell.angle_beta   90.00
_cell.angle_gamma   90.00
#
_symmetry.space_group_name_H-M   'P 1'
#
loop_
_entity.id
_entity.type
_entity.pdbx_description
1 polymer ?
#
loop_
_entity_poly.entity_id
_entity_poly.type
_entity_poly.pdbx_seq_one_letter_code
_entity_poly.pdbx_strand_id
1 'polypeptide(L)'
;MDVPKHRLYKDAEALFVENGLTCSAIAEQLKLTEATLSKWRRQMNWDGLRGAALAAPNKIRQILAAEVQHIAAGGAPRVDADALSKVAKALSYFDGRVALSVVVSVFIEFDNWMAGIDPAKAVEFTEYHRRFVNHRAEIDSNR
;
A
#
# COMPACT_ATOMS: atom_id res chain seq x y z
N MET A 1 3.47 23.16 -8.80
CA MET A 1 2.94 23.48 -7.46
C MET A 1 3.96 23.00 -6.44
N ASP A 2 4.25 23.79 -5.40
CA ASP A 2 5.22 23.39 -4.38
C ASP A 2 4.60 22.35 -3.42
N VAL A 3 5.38 21.32 -3.09
CA VAL A 3 4.94 20.23 -2.22
C VAL A 3 4.87 20.75 -0.79
N PRO A 4 3.79 20.46 -0.03
CA PRO A 4 3.73 20.87 1.38
C PRO A 4 4.93 20.36 2.18
N LYS A 5 5.64 21.28 2.86
CA LYS A 5 6.83 20.97 3.69
C LYS A 5 6.50 20.29 5.03
N HIS A 6 5.27 19.83 5.22
CA HIS A 6 4.84 19.23 6.49
C HIS A 6 5.37 17.79 6.59
N ARG A 7 5.95 17.41 7.74
CA ARG A 7 6.58 16.08 7.92
C ARG A 7 5.65 14.90 7.64
N LEU A 8 4.36 15.04 7.98
CA LEU A 8 3.32 14.02 7.77
C LEU A 8 2.61 14.10 6.41
N TYR A 9 3.06 14.99 5.50
CA TYR A 9 2.40 15.16 4.20
C TYR A 9 2.43 13.85 3.40
N LYS A 10 3.58 13.17 3.36
CA LYS A 10 3.76 11.94 2.60
C LYS A 10 2.97 10.77 3.17
N ASP A 11 2.90 10.67 4.50
CA ASP A 11 2.09 9.66 5.17
C ASP A 11 0.59 9.87 4.88
N ALA A 12 0.13 11.13 4.96
CA ALA A 12 -1.25 11.47 4.65
C ALA A 12 -1.62 11.24 3.17
N GLU A 13 -0.70 11.54 2.25
CA GLU A 13 -0.84 11.26 0.81
C GLU A 13 -0.99 9.75 0.56
N ALA A 14 -0.12 8.91 1.15
CA ALA A 14 -0.19 7.46 1.01
C ALA A 14 -1.48 6.88 1.62
N LEU A 15 -1.84 7.29 2.84
CA LEU A 15 -3.08 6.85 3.49
C LEU A 15 -4.33 7.17 2.66
N PHE A 16 -4.34 8.31 1.97
CA PHE A 16 -5.42 8.66 1.06
C PHE A 16 -5.32 7.91 -0.26
N VAL A 17 -4.22 8.05 -0.99
CA VAL A 17 -4.09 7.58 -2.38
C VAL A 17 -4.04 6.07 -2.48
N GLU A 18 -3.29 5.41 -1.59
CA GLU A 18 -3.01 3.98 -1.65
C GLU A 18 -3.94 3.18 -0.73
N ASN A 19 -4.15 3.65 0.50
CA ASN A 19 -4.93 2.91 1.50
C ASN A 19 -6.43 3.27 1.50
N GLY A 20 -6.84 4.26 0.69
CA GLY A 20 -8.26 4.58 0.47
C GLY A 20 -8.97 5.29 1.63
N LEU A 21 -8.25 5.78 2.65
CA LEU A 21 -8.88 6.45 3.80
C LEU A 21 -9.50 7.82 3.43
N THR A 22 -10.50 8.25 4.19
CA THR A 22 -11.08 9.60 4.09
C THR A 22 -10.19 10.62 4.79
N CYS A 23 -10.35 11.91 4.45
CA CYS A 23 -9.64 12.98 5.15
C CYS A 23 -10.03 13.05 6.64
N SER A 24 -11.27 12.71 7.00
CA SER A 24 -11.71 12.61 8.39
C SER A 24 -10.98 11.52 9.17
N ALA A 25 -10.87 10.31 8.62
CA ALA A 25 -10.17 9.21 9.28
C ALA A 25 -8.66 9.49 9.44
N ILE A 26 -8.04 10.10 8.42
CA ILE A 26 -6.63 10.51 8.49
C ILE A 26 -6.42 11.63 9.52
N ALA A 27 -7.37 12.56 9.64
CA ALA A 27 -7.31 13.63 10.63
C ALA A 27 -7.25 13.07 12.06
N GLU A 28 -8.09 12.09 12.37
CA GLU A 28 -8.10 11.39 13.65
C GLU A 28 -6.80 10.62 13.88
N GLN A 29 -6.33 9.87 12.88
CA GLN A 29 -5.15 9.01 13.00
C GLN A 29 -3.84 9.80 13.14
N LEU A 30 -3.66 10.86 12.35
CA LEU A 30 -2.43 11.66 12.31
C LEU A 30 -2.49 12.93 13.19
N LYS A 31 -3.61 13.15 13.89
CA LYS A 31 -3.86 14.36 14.69
C LYS A 31 -3.67 15.66 13.88
N LEU A 32 -4.17 15.65 12.63
CA LEU A 32 -4.18 16.79 11.71
C LEU A 32 -5.60 17.35 11.58
N THR A 33 -5.75 18.59 11.09
CA THR A 33 -7.09 19.10 10.79
C THR A 33 -7.57 18.61 9.42
N GLU A 34 -8.85 18.29 9.31
CA GLU A 34 -9.46 17.91 8.03
C GLU A 34 -9.35 19.03 6.99
N ALA A 35 -9.34 20.30 7.42
CA ALA A 35 -9.12 21.46 6.55
C ALA A 35 -7.73 21.43 5.89
N THR A 36 -6.68 21.08 6.65
CA THR A 36 -5.32 20.90 6.12
C THR A 36 -5.27 19.79 5.07
N LEU A 37 -5.87 18.63 5.37
CA LEU A 37 -5.91 17.48 4.46
C LEU A 37 -6.70 17.79 3.19
N SER A 38 -7.85 18.45 3.33
CA SER A 38 -8.69 18.88 2.21
C SER A 38 -7.99 19.90 1.31
N LYS A 39 -7.11 20.74 1.87
CA LYS A 39 -6.25 21.64 1.10
C LYS A 39 -5.22 20.85 0.30
N TRP A 40 -4.49 19.92 0.92
CA TRP A 40 -3.48 19.11 0.24
C TRP A 40 -4.09 18.23 -0.85
N ARG A 41 -5.20 17.55 -0.55
CA ARG A 41 -5.97 16.74 -1.49
C ARG A 41 -6.27 17.49 -2.78
N ARG A 42 -6.77 18.73 -2.67
CA ARG A 42 -7.08 19.60 -3.83
C ARG A 42 -5.82 20.12 -4.52
N GLN A 43 -4.86 20.64 -3.76
CA GLN A 43 -3.63 21.23 -4.30
C GLN A 43 -2.78 20.21 -5.05
N MET A 44 -2.78 18.95 -4.61
CA MET A 44 -1.88 17.91 -5.13
C MET A 44 -2.63 16.85 -5.96
N ASN A 45 -3.90 17.09 -6.27
CA ASN A 45 -4.76 16.21 -7.07
C ASN A 45 -4.77 14.75 -6.57
N TRP A 46 -4.93 14.55 -5.27
CA TRP A 46 -4.90 13.21 -4.68
C TRP A 46 -6.03 12.30 -5.19
N ASP A 47 -7.19 12.85 -5.56
CA ASP A 47 -8.27 12.07 -6.17
C ASP A 47 -7.86 11.48 -7.52
N GLY A 48 -7.16 12.27 -8.34
CA GLY A 48 -6.60 11.78 -9.61
C GLY A 48 -5.54 10.72 -9.40
N LEU A 49 -4.64 10.92 -8.42
CA LEU A 49 -3.62 9.93 -8.05
C LEU A 49 -4.24 8.62 -7.56
N ARG A 50 -5.27 8.69 -6.71
CA ARG A 50 -6.02 7.52 -6.24
C ARG A 50 -6.69 6.80 -7.40
N GLY A 51 -7.36 7.53 -8.29
CA GLY A 51 -7.99 6.97 -9.48
C GLY A 51 -6.99 6.23 -10.38
N ALA A 52 -5.81 6.82 -10.59
CA ALA A 52 -4.73 6.19 -11.34
C ALA A 52 -4.18 4.93 -10.64
N ALA A 53 -3.96 4.99 -9.32
CA ALA A 53 -3.50 3.85 -8.53
C ALA A 53 -4.49 2.67 -8.60
N LEU A 54 -5.78 2.93 -8.47
CA LEU A 54 -6.83 1.90 -8.59
C LEU A 54 -6.95 1.33 -10.01
N ALA A 55 -6.71 2.14 -11.04
CA ALA A 55 -6.80 1.72 -12.43
C ALA A 55 -5.55 0.94 -12.92
N ALA A 56 -4.38 1.14 -12.29
CA ALA A 56 -3.11 0.59 -12.75
C ALA A 56 -3.12 -0.95 -12.88
N PRO A 57 -3.58 -1.75 -11.89
CA PRO A 57 -3.63 -3.21 -12.02
C PRO A 57 -4.45 -3.70 -13.22
N ASN A 58 -5.59 -3.05 -13.47
CA ASN A 58 -6.46 -3.39 -14.60
C ASN A 58 -5.83 -3.00 -15.94
N LYS A 59 -5.17 -1.84 -16.00
CA LYS A 59 -4.51 -1.36 -17.22
C LYS A 59 -3.33 -2.25 -17.60
N ILE A 60 -2.53 -2.71 -16.63
CA ILE A 60 -1.43 -3.64 -16.85
C ILE A 60 -1.96 -4.98 -17.36
N ARG A 61 -3.02 -5.52 -16.75
CA ARG A 61 -3.69 -6.75 -17.21
C ARG A 61 -4.17 -6.63 -18.67
N GLN A 62 -4.76 -5.50 -19.04
CA GLN A 62 -5.18 -5.24 -20.42
C GLN A 62 -4.01 -5.21 -21.41
N ILE A 63 -2.92 -4.52 -21.06
CA ILE A 63 -1.71 -4.44 -21.90
C ILE A 63 -1.10 -5.83 -22.11
N LEU A 64 -0.96 -6.61 -21.03
CA LEU A 64 -0.46 -7.98 -21.09
C LEU A 64 -1.34 -8.88 -21.97
N ALA A 65 -2.66 -8.82 -21.82
CA ALA A 65 -3.58 -9.63 -22.62
C ALA A 65 -3.51 -9.29 -24.12
N ALA A 66 -3.46 -7.99 -24.45
CA ALA A 66 -3.33 -7.54 -25.83
C ALA A 66 -1.99 -7.96 -26.46
N GLU A 67 -0.93 -8.02 -25.65
CA GLU A 67 0.40 -8.44 -26.10
C GLU A 67 0.48 -9.95 -26.34
N VAL A 68 -0.11 -10.76 -25.44
CA VAL A 68 -0.22 -12.21 -25.63
C VAL A 68 -0.99 -12.54 -26.91
N GLN A 69 -2.09 -11.85 -27.19
CA GLN A 69 -2.86 -12.04 -28.43
C GLN A 69 -2.04 -11.68 -29.68
N HIS A 70 -1.26 -10.60 -29.64
CA HIS A 70 -0.42 -10.18 -30.75
C HIS A 70 0.68 -11.19 -31.06
N ILE A 71 1.34 -11.72 -30.04
CA ILE A 71 2.37 -12.75 -30.19
C ILE A 71 1.75 -14.05 -30.72
N ALA A 72 0.59 -14.46 -30.20
CA ALA A 72 -0.12 -15.66 -30.66
C ALA A 72 -0.53 -15.58 -32.13
N ALA A 73 -0.77 -14.37 -32.66
CA ALA A 73 -1.03 -14.13 -34.08
C ALA A 73 0.24 -14.10 -34.95
N GLY A 74 1.42 -14.40 -34.39
CA GLY A 74 2.71 -14.40 -35.08
C GLY A 74 3.41 -13.03 -35.13
N GLY A 75 2.88 -12.04 -34.41
CA GLY A 75 3.51 -10.72 -34.29
C GLY A 75 4.73 -10.73 -33.39
N ALA A 76 5.73 -9.90 -33.69
CA ALA A 76 6.87 -9.69 -32.81
C ALA A 76 6.43 -9.02 -31.50
N PRO A 77 7.13 -9.25 -30.36
CA PRO A 77 6.87 -8.52 -29.13
C PRO A 77 6.98 -7.01 -29.37
N ARG A 78 5.90 -6.28 -29.09
CA ARG A 78 5.81 -4.81 -29.13
C ARG A 78 6.15 -4.21 -27.77
N VAL A 79 5.97 -4.98 -26.71
CA VAL A 79 6.34 -4.59 -25.36
C VAL A 79 7.61 -5.33 -24.98
N ASP A 80 8.60 -4.58 -24.50
CA ASP A 80 9.79 -5.18 -23.90
C ASP A 80 9.38 -5.97 -22.65
N ALA A 81 9.46 -7.29 -22.73
CA ALA A 81 9.07 -8.19 -21.66
C ALA A 81 9.91 -7.98 -20.39
N ASP A 82 11.17 -7.56 -20.49
CA ASP A 82 12.02 -7.24 -19.35
C ASP A 82 11.59 -5.93 -18.69
N ALA A 83 11.35 -4.89 -19.48
CA ALA A 83 10.81 -3.62 -18.98
C ALA A 83 9.43 -3.79 -18.35
N LEU A 84 8.55 -4.59 -18.98
CA LEU A 84 7.22 -4.89 -18.45
C LEU A 84 7.29 -5.73 -17.18
N SER A 85 8.20 -6.70 -17.10
CA SER A 85 8.42 -7.50 -15.89
C SER A 85 8.96 -6.62 -14.76
N LYS A 86 9.83 -5.65 -15.04
CA LYS A 86 10.30 -4.65 -14.06
C LYS A 86 9.18 -3.72 -13.59
N VAL A 87 8.33 -3.25 -14.51
CA VAL A 87 7.16 -2.42 -14.21
C VAL A 87 6.12 -3.22 -13.42
N ALA A 88 5.84 -4.46 -13.79
CA ALA A 88 4.94 -5.36 -13.06
C ALA A 88 5.51 -5.74 -11.69
N LYS A 89 6.83 -5.91 -11.55
CA LYS A 89 7.49 -6.10 -10.25
C LYS A 89 7.38 -4.86 -9.38
N ALA A 90 7.62 -3.67 -9.93
CA ALA A 90 7.41 -2.41 -9.24
C ALA A 90 5.95 -2.26 -8.81
N LEU A 91 4.99 -2.59 -9.67
CA LEU A 91 3.56 -2.58 -9.37
C LEU A 91 3.17 -3.66 -8.36
N SER A 92 3.84 -4.82 -8.34
CA SER A 92 3.66 -5.85 -7.31
C SER A 92 4.27 -5.45 -5.95
N TYR A 93 5.32 -4.63 -5.98
CA TYR A 93 5.92 -3.97 -4.82
C TYR A 93 4.96 -2.88 -4.28
N PHE A 94 4.23 -2.21 -5.18
CA PHE A 94 3.12 -1.30 -4.85
C PHE A 94 1.80 -2.02 -4.51
N ASP A 95 1.59 -3.29 -4.91
CA ASP A 95 0.45 -4.15 -4.48
C ASP A 95 0.57 -4.61 -3.00
N GLY A 96 1.42 -3.95 -2.21
CA GLY A 96 1.14 -3.78 -0.78
C GLY A 96 1.36 -5.01 0.08
N ARG A 97 2.35 -5.86 -0.23
CA ARG A 97 2.85 -6.79 0.78
C ARG A 97 4.08 -6.23 1.47
N VAL A 98 3.79 -5.50 2.54
CA VAL A 98 4.72 -5.28 3.65
C VAL A 98 5.42 -6.61 3.94
N ALA A 99 6.74 -6.62 3.88
CA ALA A 99 7.54 -7.82 4.15
C ALA A 99 7.15 -8.40 5.51
N LEU A 100 7.08 -9.72 5.62
CA LEU A 100 6.65 -10.38 6.87
C LEU A 100 7.51 -9.94 8.07
N SER A 101 8.81 -9.70 7.86
CA SER A 101 9.72 -9.16 8.87
C SER A 101 9.32 -7.77 9.38
N VAL A 102 8.80 -6.91 8.50
CA VAL A 102 8.31 -5.57 8.87
C VAL A 102 7.00 -5.69 9.65
N VAL A 103 6.10 -6.57 9.25
CA VAL A 103 4.86 -6.84 10.01
C VAL A 103 5.18 -7.32 11.43
N VAL A 104 6.10 -8.28 11.56
CA VAL A 104 6.58 -8.78 12.86
C VAL A 104 7.19 -7.65 13.69
N SER A 105 8.01 -6.80 13.08
CA SER A 105 8.63 -5.67 13.77
C SER A 105 7.60 -4.68 14.32
N VAL A 106 6.55 -4.35 13.53
CA VAL A 106 5.46 -3.46 13.96
C VAL A 106 4.67 -4.08 15.12
N PHE A 107 4.38 -5.38 15.09
CA PHE A 107 3.72 -6.03 16.22
C PHE A 107 4.57 -6.05 17.48
N ILE A 108 5.88 -6.30 17.36
CA ILE A 108 6.79 -6.22 18.52
C ILE A 108 6.79 -4.80 19.12
N GLU A 109 6.87 -3.78 18.27
CA GLU A 109 6.79 -2.38 18.72
C GLU A 109 5.47 -2.09 19.44
N PHE A 110 4.35 -2.54 18.86
CA PHE A 110 3.03 -2.39 19.45
C PHE A 110 2.89 -3.13 20.79
N ASP A 111 3.31 -4.40 20.86
CA ASP A 111 3.21 -5.22 22.06
C ASP A 111 4.06 -4.63 23.20
N ASN A 112 5.25 -4.11 22.88
CA ASN A 112 6.10 -3.40 23.84
C ASN A 112 5.45 -2.11 24.36
N TRP A 113 4.86 -1.31 23.47
CA TRP A 113 4.12 -0.12 23.86
C TRP A 113 2.90 -0.47 24.73
N MET A 114 2.15 -1.51 24.37
CA MET A 114 0.97 -1.96 25.11
C MET A 114 1.35 -2.52 26.48
N ALA A 115 2.47 -3.24 26.60
CA ALA A 115 2.97 -3.74 27.88
C ALA A 115 3.27 -2.62 28.88
N GLY A 116 3.63 -1.41 28.40
CA GLY A 116 3.79 -0.22 29.23
C GLY A 116 2.46 0.38 29.74
N ILE A 117 1.32 0.00 29.15
CA ILE A 117 -0.01 0.53 29.48
C ILE A 117 -0.84 -0.51 30.25
N ASP A 118 -0.94 -1.71 29.70
CA ASP A 118 -1.72 -2.83 30.24
C ASP A 118 -1.03 -4.16 29.84
N PRO A 119 -0.20 -4.72 30.73
CA PRO A 119 0.53 -5.96 30.49
C PRO A 119 -0.37 -7.17 30.18
N ALA A 120 -1.58 -7.24 30.76
CA ALA A 120 -2.46 -8.37 30.57
C ALA A 120 -3.00 -8.38 29.12
N LYS A 121 -3.43 -7.23 28.63
CA LYS A 121 -3.86 -7.09 27.23
C LYS A 121 -2.72 -7.24 26.23
N ALA A 122 -1.49 -6.84 26.59
CA ALA A 122 -0.33 -7.06 25.72
C ALA A 122 -0.13 -8.56 25.45
N VAL A 123 -0.29 -9.43 26.48
CA VAL A 123 -0.22 -10.88 26.32
C VAL A 123 -1.34 -11.40 25.42
N GLU A 124 -2.57 -10.89 25.58
CA GLU A 124 -3.69 -11.26 24.71
C GLU A 124 -3.42 -10.88 23.24
N PHE A 125 -2.97 -9.65 22.96
CA PHE A 125 -2.68 -9.20 21.61
C PHE A 125 -1.50 -9.93 20.97
N THR A 126 -0.45 -10.23 21.74
CA THR A 126 0.71 -11.00 21.26
C THR A 126 0.28 -12.35 20.65
N GLU A 127 -0.72 -13.02 21.26
CA GLU A 127 -1.25 -14.28 20.74
C GLU A 127 -1.98 -14.08 19.39
N TYR A 128 -2.80 -13.04 19.25
CA TYR A 128 -3.45 -12.73 17.97
C TYR A 128 -2.46 -12.30 16.89
N HIS A 129 -1.44 -11.51 17.23
CA HIS A 129 -0.36 -11.13 16.33
C HIS A 129 0.39 -12.36 15.82
N ARG A 130 0.74 -13.31 16.70
CA ARG A 130 1.37 -14.58 16.30
C ARG A 130 0.49 -15.37 15.32
N ARG A 131 -0.81 -15.49 15.61
CA ARG A 131 -1.75 -16.18 14.71
C ARG A 131 -1.83 -15.53 13.33
N PHE A 132 -1.86 -14.19 13.29
CA PHE A 132 -1.85 -13.45 12.03
C PHE A 132 -0.54 -13.64 11.25
N VAL A 133 0.61 -13.61 11.93
CA VAL A 133 1.93 -13.86 11.32
C VAL A 133 1.99 -15.25 10.70
N ASN A 134 1.52 -16.28 11.41
CA ASN A 134 1.48 -17.65 10.87
C ASN A 134 0.58 -17.75 9.63
N HIS A 135 -0.63 -17.19 9.71
CA HIS A 135 -1.55 -17.15 8.57
C HIS A 135 -0.94 -16.46 7.35
N ARG A 136 -0.21 -15.35 7.55
CA ARG A 136 0.51 -14.65 6.49
C ARG A 136 1.67 -15.45 5.92
N ALA A 137 2.43 -16.13 6.78
CA ALA A 137 3.54 -16.99 6.35
C ALA A 137 3.06 -18.15 5.46
N GLU A 138 1.89 -18.74 5.77
CA GLU A 138 1.26 -19.77 4.93
C GLU A 138 0.85 -19.22 3.57
N ILE A 139 0.22 -18.04 3.50
CA ILE A 139 -0.15 -17.37 2.24
C ILE A 139 1.09 -17.05 1.39
N ASP A 140 2.19 -16.66 2.01
CA ASP A 140 3.42 -16.32 1.32
C ASP A 140 4.19 -17.57 0.85
N SER A 141 4.09 -18.69 1.58
CA SER A 141 4.76 -19.97 1.23
C SER A 141 4.02 -20.81 0.19
N ASN A 142 2.69 -20.68 0.10
CA ASN A 142 1.86 -21.41 -0.87
C ASN A 142 1.81 -20.74 -2.25
N ARG A 143 2.87 -20.01 -2.62
CA ARG A 143 3.02 -19.29 -3.90
C ARG A 143 4.29 -19.72 -4.60
#